data_AF-A0A2V7BQN1-F1
#
_entry.id   AF-A0A2V7BQN1-F1
#
_cell.length_a   1.000
_cell.length_b   1.000
_cell.length_c   1.000
_cell.angle_alpha   90.00
_cell.angle_beta   90.00
_cell.angle_gamma   90.00
#
_symmetry.space_group_name_H-M   'P 1'
#
loop_
_entity.id
_entity.type
_entity.pdbx_description
1 polymer ?
#
loop_
_entity_poly.entity_id
_entity_poly.type
_entity_poly.pdbx_seq_one_letter_code
_entity_poly.pdbx_strand_id
1 'polypeptide(L)'
;MAITLSHGGPTIYRSPAPSRQVLVGTIEGVVCLERESGGSGWRAARRTLTDKHIHALLLEPESGTLFAGSKHGSIVASSDGGATWERRDHGLTQHNVYSLACARRAGGVRVFAGTEPAHLFFSDDLGRNWTELPALRSVDTSKWSFPAPPHVAHTKHINFHPGDPDMLFIGVEQGGLIKSTDAGKTFRAIPGMDDDVHRTLFNPMNPERIYITTGIGMYVSSDGDKTWEQWTDLKHEIGGYPDLLVLHPRQPELMFVASAEKGPGSWRREHYAGSRISRSTDGGKTWQVLLNRGLPDRLRTAFEAMCLEDWGTSFSLFAATATGEVWCSDDGGERWDEIVSGLAPISKGDHYAPRRPWWRCSASSGSTGSCSTTSTDPSRWTPPRPASRPPSSPAWRPSCVRSGTSRRS
;
A
#
# COMPACT_ATOMS: atom_id res chain seq x y z
N MET A 1 -11.43 14.73 15.69
CA MET A 1 -10.06 14.39 15.24
C MET A 1 -10.17 13.83 13.83
N ALA A 2 -9.11 13.98 13.05
CA ALA A 2 -9.00 13.45 11.70
C ALA A 2 -7.86 12.44 11.64
N ILE A 3 -7.95 11.47 10.74
CA ILE A 3 -6.86 10.56 10.38
C ILE A 3 -6.58 10.67 8.88
N THR A 4 -5.46 10.11 8.44
CA THR A 4 -5.04 10.11 7.04
C THR A 4 -5.02 8.70 6.46
N LEU A 5 -5.41 8.57 5.19
CA LEU A 5 -5.43 7.32 4.44
C LEU A 5 -4.74 7.54 3.10
N SER A 6 -3.53 7.02 2.97
CA SER A 6 -2.69 7.15 1.76
C SER A 6 -1.74 5.96 1.68
N HIS A 7 -1.13 5.72 0.53
CA HIS A 7 -0.21 4.58 0.41
C HIS A 7 1.09 4.82 1.21
N GLY A 8 1.64 6.03 1.16
CA GLY A 8 2.98 6.34 1.69
C GLY A 8 3.01 6.94 3.09
N GLY A 9 1.85 7.04 3.76
CA GLY A 9 1.72 7.64 5.09
C GLY A 9 1.72 6.64 6.24
N PRO A 10 1.57 7.14 7.48
CA PRO A 10 1.36 6.30 8.66
C PRO A 10 0.09 5.47 8.57
N THR A 11 0.09 4.32 9.25
CA THR A 11 -1.04 3.37 9.21
C THR A 11 -1.66 3.09 10.57
N ILE A 12 -1.10 3.60 11.66
CA ILE A 12 -1.62 3.41 13.02
C ILE A 12 -1.86 4.77 13.65
N TYR A 13 -3.09 5.00 14.11
CA TYR A 13 -3.52 6.22 14.77
C TYR A 13 -4.04 5.91 16.17
N ARG A 14 -3.83 6.83 17.12
CA ARG A 14 -4.46 6.80 18.44
C ARG A 14 -5.23 8.09 18.64
N SER A 15 -6.47 7.96 19.11
CA SER A 15 -7.37 9.09 19.34
C SER A 15 -8.13 8.91 20.66
N PRO A 16 -8.73 9.97 21.23
CA PRO A 16 -9.56 9.83 22.43
C PRO A 16 -11.00 9.36 22.13
N ALA A 17 -11.42 9.41 20.86
CA ALA A 17 -12.73 9.03 20.36
C ALA A 17 -12.65 8.77 18.85
N PRO A 18 -13.59 8.00 18.25
CA PRO A 18 -13.59 7.72 16.82
C PRO A 18 -13.47 9.00 15.97
N SER A 19 -12.56 8.99 14.99
CA SER A 19 -12.39 10.15 14.12
C SER A 19 -13.64 10.42 13.30
N ARG A 20 -13.94 11.71 13.13
CA ARG A 20 -15.07 12.17 12.31
C ARG A 20 -14.66 12.48 10.88
N GLN A 21 -13.36 12.48 10.62
CA GLN A 21 -12.77 12.85 9.34
C GLN A 21 -11.67 11.86 8.95
N VAL A 22 -11.66 11.46 7.68
CA VAL A 22 -10.58 10.70 7.05
C VAL A 22 -10.14 11.45 5.81
N LEU A 23 -8.88 11.87 5.77
CA LEU A 23 -8.30 12.52 4.61
C LEU A 23 -7.66 11.46 3.72
N VAL A 24 -8.21 11.29 2.52
CA VAL A 24 -7.80 10.26 1.57
C VAL A 24 -6.95 10.90 0.47
N GLY A 25 -5.73 10.39 0.30
CA GLY A 25 -4.85 10.78 -0.81
C GLY A 25 -5.22 10.02 -2.08
N THR A 26 -5.51 10.74 -3.16
CA THR A 26 -5.90 10.17 -4.45
C THR A 26 -5.00 10.68 -5.56
N ILE A 27 -5.13 10.12 -6.76
CA ILE A 27 -4.45 10.64 -7.96
C ILE A 27 -4.95 12.03 -8.40
N GLU A 28 -6.09 12.51 -7.88
CA GLU A 28 -6.70 13.83 -8.16
C GLU A 28 -6.84 14.67 -6.89
N GLY A 29 -5.89 14.56 -5.97
CA GLY A 29 -5.80 15.40 -4.78
C GLY A 29 -6.21 14.71 -3.47
N VAL A 30 -6.52 15.52 -2.47
CA VAL A 30 -6.95 15.08 -1.15
C VAL A 30 -8.46 15.21 -1.02
N VAL A 31 -9.12 14.11 -0.64
CA VAL A 31 -10.56 14.07 -0.36
C VAL A 31 -10.77 13.93 1.15
N CYS A 32 -11.41 14.91 1.77
CA CYS A 32 -11.83 14.82 3.17
C CYS A 32 -13.19 14.13 3.23
N LEU A 33 -13.22 12.93 3.80
CA LEU A 33 -14.45 12.22 4.14
C LEU A 33 -14.92 12.66 5.53
N GLU A 34 -16.21 12.88 5.69
CA GLU A 34 -16.83 13.23 6.97
C GLU A 34 -17.91 12.23 7.34
N ARG A 35 -17.87 11.78 8.60
CA ARG A 35 -18.93 10.95 9.18
C ARG A 35 -20.18 11.79 9.43
N GLU A 36 -21.33 11.34 8.96
CA GLU A 36 -22.59 12.07 9.06
C GLU A 36 -23.08 12.20 10.52
N SER A 37 -23.75 13.31 10.84
CA SER A 37 -24.36 13.51 12.16
C SER A 37 -25.69 12.76 12.22
N GLY A 38 -25.71 11.59 12.87
CA GLY A 38 -26.95 10.81 13.12
C GLY A 38 -26.97 9.38 12.61
N GLY A 39 -25.87 8.86 12.03
CA GLY A 39 -25.78 7.48 11.56
C GLY A 39 -24.35 7.01 11.32
N SER A 40 -24.19 5.83 10.72
CA SER A 40 -22.90 5.24 10.31
C SER A 40 -22.42 5.71 8.93
N GLY A 41 -23.14 6.63 8.28
CA GLY A 41 -22.84 7.11 6.93
C GLY A 41 -21.62 8.02 6.85
N TRP A 42 -20.99 8.06 5.68
CA TRP A 42 -19.89 8.95 5.34
C TRP A 42 -20.18 9.68 4.03
N ARG A 43 -19.63 10.89 3.89
CA ARG A 43 -19.69 11.67 2.64
C ARG A 43 -18.36 12.32 2.31
N ALA A 44 -18.07 12.51 1.03
CA ALA A 44 -16.97 13.36 0.59
C ALA A 44 -17.34 14.84 0.80
N ALA A 45 -16.72 15.48 1.80
CA ALA A 45 -17.09 16.82 2.23
C ALA A 45 -16.28 17.93 1.54
N ARG A 46 -15.00 17.68 1.26
CA ARG A 46 -14.09 18.66 0.67
C ARG A 46 -13.06 17.97 -0.21
N ARG A 47 -12.67 18.65 -1.30
CA ARG A 47 -11.57 18.27 -2.18
C ARG A 47 -10.57 19.42 -2.24
N THR A 48 -9.28 19.12 -2.10
CA THR A 48 -8.17 20.09 -2.19
C THR A 48 -7.02 19.47 -2.98
N LEU A 49 -6.08 20.30 -3.45
CA LEU A 49 -4.93 19.83 -4.25
C LEU A 49 -5.37 19.04 -5.49
N THR A 50 -6.46 19.45 -6.14
CA THR A 50 -7.14 18.67 -7.20
C THR A 50 -6.33 18.50 -8.49
N ASP A 51 -5.16 19.15 -8.57
CA ASP A 51 -4.17 19.03 -9.65
C ASP A 51 -2.98 18.14 -9.27
N LYS A 52 -2.99 17.52 -8.08
CA LYS A 52 -1.88 16.72 -7.55
C LYS A 52 -2.25 15.26 -7.40
N HIS A 53 -1.35 14.37 -7.79
CA HIS A 53 -1.40 12.97 -7.37
C HIS A 53 -0.72 12.86 -5.99
N ILE A 54 -1.50 12.50 -4.97
CA ILE A 54 -1.04 12.39 -3.58
C ILE A 54 -0.55 10.97 -3.28
N HIS A 55 0.73 10.86 -2.94
CA HIS A 55 1.36 9.60 -2.54
C HIS A 55 1.23 9.36 -1.03
N ALA A 56 1.58 10.38 -0.25
CA ALA A 56 1.66 10.27 1.20
C ALA A 56 0.93 11.43 1.89
N LEU A 57 0.16 11.10 2.91
CA LEU A 57 -0.43 12.03 3.86
C LEU A 57 0.09 11.71 5.26
N LEU A 58 0.48 12.74 6.00
CA LEU A 58 0.96 12.63 7.37
C LEU A 58 0.30 13.72 8.22
N LEU A 59 -0.47 13.34 9.23
CA LEU A 59 -0.91 14.23 10.30
C LEU A 59 0.07 14.13 11.47
N GLU A 60 0.84 15.18 11.72
CA GLU A 60 1.77 15.22 12.85
C GLU A 60 0.98 15.51 14.15
N PRO A 61 1.02 14.61 15.15
CA PRO A 61 0.07 14.62 16.26
C PRO A 61 0.25 15.79 17.24
N GLU A 62 1.46 16.33 17.44
CA GLU A 62 1.70 17.39 18.43
C GLU A 62 1.31 18.77 17.90
N SER A 63 1.71 19.10 16.66
CA SER A 63 1.41 20.39 16.04
C SER A 63 0.06 20.43 15.32
N GLY A 64 -0.51 19.27 14.98
CA GLY A 64 -1.67 19.16 14.11
C GLY A 64 -1.38 19.53 12.65
N THR A 65 -0.11 19.71 12.28
CA THR A 65 0.28 20.00 10.90
C THR A 65 0.03 18.78 10.03
N LEU A 66 -0.70 18.97 8.94
CA LEU A 66 -0.91 17.97 7.92
C LEU A 66 0.07 18.19 6.77
N PHE A 67 0.74 17.13 6.32
CA PHE A 67 1.62 17.14 5.16
C PHE A 67 1.04 16.30 4.03
N ALA A 68 1.23 16.74 2.80
CA ALA A 68 0.96 15.96 1.60
C ALA A 68 2.20 15.91 0.70
N GLY A 69 2.70 14.70 0.49
CA GLY A 69 3.72 14.37 -0.50
C GLY A 69 3.05 13.96 -1.81
N SER A 70 3.51 14.52 -2.92
CA SER A 70 2.88 14.33 -4.23
C SER A 70 3.82 13.80 -5.29
N LYS A 71 3.24 13.12 -6.28
CA LYS A 71 3.92 12.73 -7.52
C LYS A 71 4.24 13.99 -8.32
N HIS A 72 5.52 14.25 -8.56
CA HIS A 72 6.01 15.41 -9.31
C HIS A 72 5.59 16.80 -8.77
N GLY A 73 5.10 16.90 -7.53
CA GLY A 73 4.59 18.15 -6.95
C GLY A 73 5.21 18.52 -5.59
N SER A 74 6.21 17.75 -5.13
CA SER A 74 6.91 17.92 -3.85
C SER A 74 6.00 17.89 -2.62
N ILE A 75 6.36 18.62 -1.54
CA ILE A 75 5.64 18.64 -0.25
C ILE A 75 4.90 19.96 -0.06
N VAL A 76 3.64 19.83 0.35
CA VAL A 76 2.82 20.92 0.88
C VAL A 76 2.35 20.58 2.30
N ALA A 77 2.04 21.60 3.09
CA ALA A 77 1.55 21.45 4.45
C ALA A 77 0.33 22.32 4.73
N SER A 78 -0.49 21.91 5.68
CA SER A 78 -1.70 22.60 6.13
C SER A 78 -1.71 22.69 7.65
N SER A 79 -2.18 23.83 8.16
CA SER A 79 -2.37 24.08 9.61
C SER A 79 -3.85 24.21 10.00
N ASP A 80 -4.77 24.03 9.05
CA ASP A 80 -6.21 24.24 9.22
C ASP A 80 -7.04 22.99 8.86
N GLY A 81 -6.45 21.81 9.07
CA GLY A 81 -7.12 20.53 8.82
C GLY A 81 -7.30 20.21 7.33
N GLY A 82 -6.39 20.68 6.48
CA GLY A 82 -6.42 20.44 5.04
C GLY A 82 -7.47 21.30 4.31
N ALA A 83 -7.77 22.49 4.81
CA ALA A 83 -8.61 23.46 4.09
C ALA A 83 -7.76 24.32 3.15
N THR A 84 -6.60 24.79 3.62
CA THR A 84 -5.59 25.49 2.82
C THR A 84 -4.22 24.83 2.96
N TRP A 85 -3.37 25.04 1.95
CA TRP A 85 -2.08 24.37 1.83
C TRP A 85 -1.00 25.37 1.40
N GLU A 86 0.17 25.26 1.99
CA GLU A 86 1.35 26.03 1.62
C GLU A 86 2.50 25.10 1.24
N ARG A 87 3.36 25.55 0.33
CA ARG A 87 4.53 24.81 -0.12
C ARG A 87 5.58 24.75 0.99
N ARG A 88 6.09 23.55 1.28
CA ARG A 88 7.05 23.26 2.36
C ARG A 88 8.10 22.25 1.89
N ASP A 89 8.89 22.65 0.89
CA ASP A 89 9.85 21.78 0.19
C ASP A 89 11.23 22.40 0.00
N HIS A 90 11.55 23.51 0.69
CA HIS A 90 12.86 24.14 0.57
C HIS A 90 13.96 23.16 1.02
N GLY A 91 14.95 22.94 0.16
CA GLY A 91 16.03 21.96 0.36
C GLY A 91 15.76 20.56 -0.20
N LEU A 92 14.54 20.24 -0.64
CA LEU A 92 14.29 18.99 -1.36
C LEU A 92 14.85 19.07 -2.78
N THR A 93 15.72 18.11 -3.11
CA THR A 93 16.29 17.96 -4.46
C THR A 93 15.53 16.95 -5.32
N GLN A 94 14.63 16.16 -4.70
CA GLN A 94 13.73 15.22 -5.37
C GLN A 94 12.28 15.63 -5.10
N HIS A 95 11.46 15.61 -6.14
CA HIS A 95 10.08 16.15 -6.08
C HIS A 95 8.99 15.09 -6.25
N ASN A 96 9.34 13.83 -6.44
CA ASN A 96 8.39 12.72 -6.32
C ASN A 96 8.47 12.15 -4.89
N VAL A 97 7.60 12.63 -4.01
CA VAL A 97 7.61 12.29 -2.58
C VAL A 97 6.72 11.08 -2.37
N TYR A 98 7.33 9.94 -2.12
CA TYR A 98 6.69 8.63 -2.12
C TYR A 98 6.21 8.21 -0.73
N SER A 99 6.93 8.58 0.33
CA SER A 99 6.56 8.25 1.71
C SER A 99 6.85 9.39 2.69
N LEU A 100 6.04 9.46 3.75
CA LEU A 100 6.18 10.43 4.84
C LEU A 100 6.03 9.72 6.17
N ALA A 101 6.90 10.07 7.12
CA ALA A 101 6.82 9.59 8.50
C ALA A 101 7.37 10.65 9.46
N CYS A 102 7.10 10.52 10.75
CA CYS A 102 7.70 11.38 11.77
C CYS A 102 8.06 10.60 13.02
N ALA A 103 9.06 11.11 13.74
CA ALA A 103 9.48 10.58 15.04
C ALA A 103 9.69 11.72 16.04
N ARG A 104 9.27 11.49 17.28
CA ARG A 104 9.53 12.41 18.40
C ARG A 104 10.94 12.15 18.95
N ARG A 105 11.70 13.22 19.14
CA ARG A 105 13.05 13.24 19.72
C ARG A 105 13.12 14.27 20.84
N ALA A 106 14.20 14.26 21.62
CA ALA A 106 14.39 15.18 22.74
C ALA A 106 14.26 16.67 22.34
N GLY A 107 14.63 17.02 21.10
CA GLY A 107 14.59 18.38 20.58
C GLY A 107 13.32 18.78 19.81
N GLY A 108 12.35 17.89 19.64
CA GLY A 108 11.20 18.16 18.78
C GLY A 108 10.72 16.95 17.99
N VAL A 109 9.75 17.18 17.12
CA VAL A 109 9.38 16.22 16.08
C VAL A 109 10.29 16.39 14.86
N ARG A 110 10.79 15.28 14.33
CA ARG A 110 11.48 15.23 13.04
C ARG A 110 10.56 14.58 12.02
N VAL A 111 10.33 15.25 10.91
CA VAL A 111 9.58 14.71 9.77
C VAL A 111 10.57 14.15 8.75
N PHE A 112 10.27 13.01 8.15
CA PHE A 112 11.05 12.36 7.12
C PHE A 112 10.26 12.25 5.82
N ALA A 113 10.96 12.38 4.70
CA ALA A 113 10.42 12.20 3.36
C ALA A 113 11.28 11.22 2.57
N GLY A 114 10.64 10.16 2.09
CA GLY A 114 11.21 9.20 1.14
C GLY A 114 10.75 9.53 -0.28
N THR A 115 11.62 9.39 -1.27
CA THR A 115 11.33 9.83 -2.64
C THR A 115 11.52 8.72 -3.69
N GLU A 116 11.13 9.02 -4.93
CA GLU A 116 11.53 8.32 -6.15
C GLU A 116 12.33 9.29 -7.05
N PRO A 117 13.62 9.04 -7.37
CA PRO A 117 14.45 7.92 -6.92
C PRO A 117 14.59 7.83 -5.40
N ALA A 118 14.98 6.64 -4.91
CA ALA A 118 15.17 6.34 -3.49
C ALA A 118 16.20 7.26 -2.83
N HIS A 119 15.71 8.32 -2.18
CA HIS A 119 16.45 9.21 -1.30
C HIS A 119 15.67 9.37 0.00
N LEU A 120 16.35 9.83 1.05
CA LEU A 120 15.75 10.15 2.33
C LEU A 120 16.12 11.57 2.73
N PHE A 121 15.13 12.35 3.12
CA PHE A 121 15.28 13.69 3.66
C PHE A 121 14.66 13.77 5.04
N PHE A 122 15.12 14.71 5.86
CA PHE A 122 14.46 15.06 7.12
C PHE A 122 14.28 16.57 7.27
N SER A 123 13.36 16.95 8.16
CA SER A 123 13.11 18.31 8.59
C SER A 123 12.83 18.33 10.09
N ASP A 124 13.46 19.26 10.81
CA ASP A 124 13.23 19.52 12.24
C ASP A 124 12.36 20.77 12.48
N ASP A 125 11.85 21.39 11.42
CA ASP A 125 11.10 22.66 11.47
C ASP A 125 9.73 22.56 10.79
N LEU A 126 9.14 21.36 10.85
CA LEU A 126 7.83 21.01 10.28
C LEU A 126 7.77 21.26 8.76
N GLY A 127 8.79 20.79 8.05
CA GLY A 127 8.91 20.79 6.59
C GLY A 127 9.34 22.12 5.98
N ARG A 128 9.70 23.14 6.77
CA ARG A 128 10.12 24.42 6.20
C ARG A 128 11.49 24.31 5.52
N ASN A 129 12.41 23.53 6.10
CA ASN A 129 13.70 23.21 5.52
C ASN A 129 13.95 21.70 5.57
N TRP A 130 14.44 21.16 4.47
CA TRP A 130 14.76 19.75 4.31
C TRP A 130 16.27 19.56 4.12
N THR A 131 16.81 18.56 4.80
CA THR A 131 18.20 18.12 4.66
C THR A 131 18.22 16.68 4.18
N GLU A 132 19.00 16.40 3.14
CA GLU A 132 19.19 15.06 2.63
C GLU A 132 20.05 14.21 3.59
N LEU A 133 19.72 12.92 3.70
CA LEU A 133 20.54 11.88 4.33
C LEU A 133 21.17 11.03 3.21
N PRO A 134 22.28 11.49 2.59
CA PRO A 134 22.85 10.82 1.43
C PRO A 134 23.39 9.42 1.77
N ALA A 135 23.71 9.18 3.04
CA ALA A 135 24.20 7.90 3.56
C ALA A 135 23.24 6.73 3.30
N LEU A 136 21.95 6.96 3.04
CA LEU A 136 21.04 5.89 2.60
C LEU A 136 21.60 5.14 1.38
N ARG A 137 22.28 5.87 0.48
CA ARG A 137 22.84 5.35 -0.77
C ARG A 137 24.34 5.03 -0.65
N SER A 138 24.88 4.91 0.56
CA SER A 138 26.25 4.39 0.76
C SER A 138 26.31 2.86 0.77
N VAL A 139 25.14 2.18 0.80
CA VAL A 139 25.05 0.72 0.60
C VAL A 139 25.18 0.37 -0.88
N ASP A 140 25.29 -0.91 -1.22
CA ASP A 140 25.27 -1.35 -2.62
C ASP A 140 23.88 -1.10 -3.23
N THR A 141 23.79 -0.11 -4.12
CA THR A 141 22.56 0.26 -4.84
C THR A 141 22.52 -0.31 -6.27
N SER A 142 23.48 -1.16 -6.67
CA SER A 142 23.61 -1.63 -8.06
C SER A 142 22.39 -2.40 -8.58
N LYS A 143 21.59 -2.97 -7.67
CA LYS A 143 20.37 -3.73 -7.98
C LYS A 143 19.08 -2.93 -7.83
N TRP A 144 19.14 -1.69 -7.36
CA TRP A 144 17.95 -0.88 -7.12
C TRP A 144 17.28 -0.51 -8.44
N SER A 145 16.17 -1.19 -8.75
CA SER A 145 15.42 -0.96 -9.98
C SER A 145 14.00 -1.45 -9.83
N PHE A 146 13.03 -0.63 -10.22
CA PHE A 146 11.62 -1.05 -10.23
C PHE A 146 11.24 -1.70 -11.58
N PRO A 147 10.42 -2.78 -11.62
CA PRO A 147 10.03 -3.41 -12.88
C PRO A 147 9.23 -2.50 -13.82
N ALA A 148 8.45 -1.55 -13.30
CA ALA A 148 7.70 -0.62 -14.13
C ALA A 148 8.54 0.61 -14.50
N PRO A 149 8.32 1.21 -15.69
CA PRO A 149 8.88 2.52 -16.01
C PRO A 149 8.58 3.55 -14.90
N PRO A 150 9.53 4.41 -14.52
CA PRO A 150 10.82 4.67 -15.19
C PRO A 150 11.98 3.74 -14.81
N HIS A 151 11.72 2.59 -14.17
CA HIS A 151 12.72 1.64 -13.69
C HIS A 151 13.63 2.16 -12.58
N VAL A 152 13.02 2.89 -11.64
CA VAL A 152 13.74 3.53 -10.54
C VAL A 152 13.15 3.04 -9.23
N ALA A 153 14.01 2.56 -8.33
CA ALA A 153 13.59 2.19 -6.99
C ALA A 153 13.18 3.44 -6.19
N HIS A 154 12.31 3.25 -5.20
CA HIS A 154 11.79 4.33 -4.38
C HIS A 154 11.77 3.95 -2.90
N THR A 155 11.90 4.95 -2.04
CA THR A 155 11.82 4.79 -0.60
C THR A 155 10.35 4.61 -0.21
N LYS A 156 9.93 3.36 -0.12
CA LYS A 156 8.52 2.97 0.03
C LYS A 156 8.01 3.13 1.45
N HIS A 157 8.82 2.80 2.44
CA HIS A 157 8.41 2.84 3.83
C HIS A 157 9.52 3.30 4.76
N ILE A 158 9.15 4.13 5.74
CA ILE A 158 10.04 4.62 6.79
C ILE A 158 9.40 4.21 8.11
N ASN A 159 10.10 3.41 8.90
CA ASN A 159 9.63 3.01 10.22
C ASN A 159 10.72 3.19 11.29
N PHE A 160 10.30 3.33 12.53
CA PHE A 160 11.18 3.61 13.67
C PHE A 160 11.04 2.52 14.72
N HIS A 161 12.13 2.23 15.41
CA HIS A 161 12.07 1.39 16.59
C HIS A 161 11.26 2.11 17.69
N PRO A 162 10.28 1.43 18.34
CA PRO A 162 9.35 2.08 19.26
C PRO A 162 10.01 2.63 20.54
N GLY A 163 11.17 2.09 20.93
CA GLY A 163 11.95 2.54 22.08
C GLY A 163 13.22 3.34 21.74
N ASP A 164 13.51 3.54 20.45
CA ASP A 164 14.72 4.23 20.00
C ASP A 164 14.43 4.99 18.68
N PRO A 165 14.08 6.29 18.75
CA PRO A 165 13.75 7.07 17.56
C PRO A 165 14.96 7.34 16.65
N ASP A 166 16.17 7.03 17.09
CA ASP A 166 17.39 7.13 16.27
C ASP A 166 17.66 5.83 15.49
N MET A 167 16.93 4.75 15.78
CA MET A 167 16.92 3.54 14.99
C MET A 167 15.75 3.54 14.00
N LEU A 168 16.09 3.51 12.71
CA LEU A 168 15.14 3.57 11.59
C LEU A 168 15.39 2.46 10.58
N PHE A 169 14.28 1.96 10.05
CA PHE A 169 14.20 0.95 9.00
C PHE A 169 13.57 1.58 7.77
N ILE A 170 14.27 1.49 6.65
CA ILE A 170 13.90 2.02 5.36
C ILE A 170 13.64 0.84 4.43
N GLY A 171 12.39 0.69 4.00
CA GLY A 171 12.03 -0.23 2.93
C GLY A 171 12.22 0.45 1.59
N VAL A 172 13.11 -0.07 0.76
CA VAL A 172 13.24 0.31 -0.64
C VAL A 172 12.56 -0.78 -1.47
N GLU A 173 11.49 -0.43 -2.20
CA GLU A 173 10.80 -1.38 -3.08
C GLU A 173 11.77 -1.78 -4.20
N GLN A 174 12.08 -3.07 -4.31
CA GLN A 174 13.12 -3.64 -5.18
C GLN A 174 14.54 -3.15 -4.85
N GLY A 175 14.81 -2.90 -3.56
CA GLY A 175 16.14 -2.52 -3.05
C GLY A 175 16.47 -3.07 -1.66
N GLY A 176 15.52 -3.74 -1.01
CA GLY A 176 15.69 -4.40 0.27
C GLY A 176 15.46 -3.51 1.48
N LEU A 177 15.75 -4.08 2.65
CA LEU A 177 15.61 -3.44 3.94
C LEU A 177 16.93 -2.80 4.36
N ILE A 178 16.88 -1.52 4.73
CA ILE A 178 18.06 -0.75 5.13
C ILE A 178 17.85 -0.18 6.52
N LYS A 179 18.85 -0.32 7.38
CA LYS A 179 18.79 0.10 8.78
C LYS A 179 19.82 1.18 9.07
N SER A 180 19.43 2.14 9.87
CA SER A 180 20.33 3.03 10.62
C SER A 180 20.06 2.88 12.12
N THR A 181 21.10 3.05 12.93
CA THR A 181 21.04 3.07 14.41
C THR A 181 21.59 4.38 14.99
N ASP A 182 21.70 5.42 14.16
CA ASP A 182 22.37 6.69 14.51
C ASP A 182 21.66 7.92 13.90
N ALA A 183 20.32 7.84 13.83
CA ALA A 183 19.44 8.87 13.27
C ALA A 183 19.70 9.18 11.78
N GLY A 184 20.13 8.17 11.02
CA GLY A 184 20.34 8.25 9.58
C GLY A 184 21.71 8.80 9.17
N LYS A 185 22.70 8.83 10.08
CA LYS A 185 24.06 9.24 9.73
C LYS A 185 24.79 8.14 8.96
N THR A 186 24.55 6.88 9.30
CA THR A 186 25.08 5.70 8.59
C THR A 186 23.99 4.66 8.38
N PHE A 187 24.14 3.87 7.32
CA PHE A 187 23.18 2.83 6.95
C PHE A 187 23.88 1.51 6.61
N ARG A 188 23.16 0.41 6.83
CA ARG A 188 23.53 -0.94 6.37
C ARG A 188 22.33 -1.65 5.77
N ALA A 189 22.54 -2.42 4.71
CA ALA A 189 21.53 -3.33 4.20
C ALA A 189 21.38 -4.53 5.15
N ILE A 190 20.14 -4.98 5.35
CA ILE A 190 19.82 -6.18 6.13
C ILE A 190 19.48 -7.30 5.12
N PRO A 191 20.19 -8.44 5.14
CA PRO A 191 19.90 -9.58 4.27
C PRO A 191 18.90 -10.56 4.91
N GLY A 192 18.43 -11.55 4.14
CA GLY A 192 17.60 -12.66 4.64
C GLY A 192 16.11 -12.59 4.27
N MET A 193 15.71 -11.63 3.43
CA MET A 193 14.36 -11.48 2.90
C MET A 193 14.41 -11.07 1.43
N ASP A 194 13.25 -11.10 0.78
CA ASP A 194 13.03 -10.55 -0.56
C ASP A 194 13.34 -9.05 -0.63
N ASP A 195 13.81 -8.57 -1.78
CA ASP A 195 14.21 -7.17 -1.99
C ASP A 195 13.03 -6.24 -2.32
N ASP A 196 11.86 -6.78 -2.65
CA ASP A 196 10.61 -6.04 -2.86
C ASP A 196 9.95 -5.66 -1.53
N VAL A 197 10.66 -4.93 -0.66
CA VAL A 197 10.17 -4.59 0.69
C VAL A 197 9.05 -3.56 0.62
N HIS A 198 7.87 -3.94 1.13
CA HIS A 198 6.67 -3.12 1.09
C HIS A 198 6.44 -2.33 2.37
N ARG A 199 6.35 -3.01 3.51
CA ARG A 199 6.21 -2.40 4.84
C ARG A 199 6.99 -3.16 5.88
N THR A 200 7.39 -2.44 6.91
CA THR A 200 8.04 -2.98 8.11
C THR A 200 7.21 -2.56 9.30
N LEU A 201 6.92 -3.47 10.24
CA LEU A 201 6.24 -3.16 11.50
C LEU A 201 7.02 -3.73 12.68
N PHE A 202 7.17 -2.95 13.73
CA PHE A 202 7.62 -3.43 15.04
C PHE A 202 6.42 -3.81 15.88
N ASN A 203 6.52 -4.91 16.62
CA ASN A 203 5.62 -5.15 17.73
C ASN A 203 5.98 -4.14 18.86
N PRO A 204 5.07 -3.21 19.23
CA PRO A 204 5.37 -2.16 20.22
C PRO A 204 5.57 -2.71 21.64
N MET A 205 5.10 -3.92 21.93
CA MET A 205 5.25 -4.59 23.23
C MET A 205 6.46 -5.53 23.27
N ASN A 206 7.00 -5.92 22.11
CA ASN A 206 8.21 -6.72 21.98
C ASN A 206 8.98 -6.31 20.71
N PRO A 207 9.85 -5.29 20.76
CA PRO A 207 10.50 -4.75 19.57
C PRO A 207 11.47 -5.71 18.87
N GLU A 208 11.86 -6.82 19.51
CA GLU A 208 12.62 -7.91 18.85
C GLU A 208 11.78 -8.64 17.79
N ARG A 209 10.45 -8.50 17.85
CA ARG A 209 9.51 -9.06 16.89
C ARG A 209 9.19 -8.04 15.80
N ILE A 210 9.69 -8.30 14.59
CA ILE A 210 9.56 -7.42 13.42
C ILE A 210 8.87 -8.18 12.30
N TYR A 211 7.91 -7.53 11.64
CA TYR A 211 7.17 -8.07 10.51
C TYR A 211 7.48 -7.28 9.24
N ILE A 212 7.65 -7.98 8.13
CA ILE A 212 7.85 -7.37 6.81
C ILE A 212 6.88 -7.98 5.81
N THR A 213 6.20 -7.14 5.04
CA THR A 213 5.52 -7.53 3.80
C THR A 213 6.44 -7.30 2.60
N THR A 214 6.44 -8.23 1.66
CA THR A 214 7.28 -8.20 0.45
C THR A 214 6.50 -8.63 -0.79
N GLY A 215 7.15 -8.56 -1.95
CA GLY A 215 6.61 -9.02 -3.23
C GLY A 215 6.33 -10.52 -3.31
N ILE A 216 6.89 -11.32 -2.38
CA ILE A 216 6.72 -12.79 -2.37
C ILE A 216 6.19 -13.35 -1.04
N GLY A 217 5.66 -12.50 -0.17
CA GLY A 217 5.06 -12.93 1.10
C GLY A 217 5.54 -12.14 2.31
N MET A 218 5.34 -12.69 3.49
CA MET A 218 5.67 -12.08 4.78
C MET A 218 6.89 -12.74 5.42
N TYR A 219 7.77 -11.90 5.95
CA TYR A 219 8.93 -12.32 6.73
C TYR A 219 8.79 -11.84 8.18
N VAL A 220 9.29 -12.64 9.11
CA VAL A 220 9.27 -12.33 10.55
C VAL A 220 10.67 -12.52 11.13
N SER A 221 11.12 -11.53 11.90
CA SER A 221 12.26 -11.67 12.81
C SER A 221 11.73 -11.76 14.24
N SER A 222 12.37 -12.61 15.05
CA SER A 222 12.06 -12.75 16.49
C SER A 222 13.26 -12.44 17.38
N ASP A 223 14.33 -11.91 16.80
CA ASP A 223 15.62 -11.64 17.44
C ASP A 223 16.21 -10.28 17.02
N GLY A 224 15.31 -9.36 16.64
CA GLY A 224 15.63 -7.94 16.49
C GLY A 224 16.28 -7.55 15.17
N ASP A 225 16.09 -8.34 14.11
CA ASP A 225 16.66 -8.25 12.74
C ASP A 225 17.86 -9.14 12.41
N LYS A 226 18.25 -10.05 13.33
CA LYS A 226 19.42 -10.92 13.11
C LYS A 226 19.09 -12.09 12.20
N THR A 227 17.91 -12.69 12.36
CA THR A 227 17.40 -13.75 11.50
C THR A 227 15.97 -13.46 11.03
N TRP A 228 15.64 -14.00 9.86
CA TRP A 228 14.35 -13.80 9.19
C TRP A 228 13.79 -15.15 8.76
N GLU A 229 12.50 -15.35 8.99
CA GLU A 229 11.76 -16.54 8.58
C GLU A 229 10.59 -16.12 7.68
N GLN A 230 10.46 -16.76 6.52
CA GLN A 230 9.33 -16.52 5.61
C GLN A 230 8.12 -17.31 6.09
N TRP A 231 7.08 -16.61 6.54
CA TRP A 231 5.87 -17.22 7.08
C TRP A 231 4.76 -17.39 6.05
N THR A 232 4.78 -16.59 4.97
CA THR A 232 3.84 -16.73 3.86
C THR A 232 4.56 -16.65 2.53
N ASP A 233 4.00 -17.30 1.50
CA ASP A 233 4.56 -17.38 0.16
C ASP A 233 3.54 -16.97 -0.93
N LEU A 234 3.94 -17.09 -2.20
CA LEU A 234 3.11 -16.77 -3.37
C LEU A 234 1.79 -17.56 -3.47
N LYS A 235 1.64 -18.67 -2.73
CA LYS A 235 0.47 -19.55 -2.76
C LYS A 235 -0.35 -19.48 -1.48
N HIS A 236 0.08 -18.71 -0.49
CA HIS A 236 -0.58 -18.59 0.80
C HIS A 236 -2.00 -18.04 0.65
N GLU A 237 -2.91 -18.47 1.52
CA GLU A 237 -4.35 -18.19 1.41
C GLU A 237 -4.70 -16.69 1.53
N ILE A 238 -3.84 -15.92 2.20
CA ILE A 238 -3.98 -14.47 2.30
C ILE A 238 -3.83 -13.78 0.94
N GLY A 239 -3.14 -14.39 -0.03
CA GLY A 239 -2.72 -13.80 -1.30
C GLY A 239 -1.19 -13.78 -1.44
N GLY A 240 -0.70 -13.88 -2.67
CA GLY A 240 0.74 -13.98 -2.97
C GLY A 240 1.49 -12.65 -2.95
N TYR A 241 0.80 -11.52 -2.83
CA TYR A 241 1.43 -10.18 -2.84
C TYR A 241 0.84 -9.32 -1.70
N PRO A 242 1.28 -9.54 -0.44
CA PRO A 242 0.87 -8.71 0.69
C PRO A 242 1.56 -7.34 0.62
N ASP A 243 0.82 -6.24 0.78
CA ASP A 243 1.42 -4.89 0.83
C ASP A 243 1.12 -4.23 2.17
N LEU A 244 -0.16 -4.13 2.50
CA LEU A 244 -0.63 -3.34 3.63
C LEU A 244 -0.79 -4.26 4.84
N LEU A 245 0.08 -4.10 5.84
CA LEU A 245 -0.01 -4.77 7.13
C LEU A 245 -0.24 -3.72 8.22
N VAL A 246 -1.16 -4.02 9.14
CA VAL A 246 -1.36 -3.27 10.39
C VAL A 246 -1.48 -4.24 11.56
N LEU A 247 -1.06 -3.80 12.74
CA LEU A 247 -1.24 -4.52 14.00
C LEU A 247 -1.91 -3.59 15.02
N HIS A 248 -2.71 -4.17 15.91
CA HIS A 248 -3.38 -3.40 16.95
C HIS A 248 -2.35 -2.91 17.99
N PRO A 249 -2.25 -1.60 18.28
CA PRO A 249 -1.12 -1.04 19.02
C PRO A 249 -1.09 -1.40 20.51
N ARG A 250 -2.17 -1.96 21.05
CA ARG A 250 -2.25 -2.48 22.44
C ARG A 250 -2.41 -4.01 22.50
N GLN A 251 -2.60 -4.65 21.35
CA GLN A 251 -2.85 -6.10 21.21
C GLN A 251 -2.14 -6.60 19.95
N PRO A 252 -0.80 -6.60 19.92
CA PRO A 252 -0.04 -6.75 18.68
C PRO A 252 -0.21 -8.12 17.98
N GLU A 253 -0.75 -9.12 18.67
CA GLU A 253 -1.13 -10.40 18.07
C GLU A 253 -2.35 -10.28 17.12
N LEU A 254 -3.17 -9.24 17.30
CA LEU A 254 -4.27 -8.90 16.41
C LEU A 254 -3.74 -8.08 15.24
N MET A 255 -3.76 -8.68 14.04
CA MET A 255 -3.18 -8.11 12.83
C MET A 255 -4.14 -8.20 11.66
N PHE A 256 -4.01 -7.27 10.72
CA PHE A 256 -4.76 -7.28 9.47
C PHE A 256 -3.81 -7.06 8.30
N VAL A 257 -3.98 -7.86 7.26
CA VAL A 257 -3.20 -7.76 6.03
C VAL A 257 -4.12 -7.64 4.83
N ALA A 258 -3.85 -6.68 3.97
CA ALA A 258 -4.44 -6.58 2.64
C ALA A 258 -3.42 -7.06 1.60
N SER A 259 -3.82 -8.05 0.82
CA SER A 259 -2.95 -8.73 -0.14
C SER A 259 -3.68 -8.94 -1.46
N ALA A 260 -2.95 -8.80 -2.56
CA ALA A 260 -3.40 -9.24 -3.87
C ALA A 260 -2.99 -10.71 -4.11
N GLU A 261 -3.63 -11.35 -5.09
CA GLU A 261 -3.34 -12.73 -5.46
C GLU A 261 -1.94 -12.87 -6.09
N LYS A 262 -1.51 -11.87 -6.86
CA LYS A 262 -0.25 -11.80 -7.60
C LYS A 262 0.26 -10.35 -7.57
N GLY A 263 1.46 -10.07 -8.08
CA GLY A 263 2.00 -8.70 -8.13
C GLY A 263 1.45 -7.81 -9.26
N PRO A 264 1.75 -6.49 -9.24
CA PRO A 264 1.19 -5.47 -10.14
C PRO A 264 1.31 -5.77 -11.64
N GLY A 265 2.34 -6.52 -12.04
CA GLY A 265 2.53 -6.95 -13.42
C GLY A 265 1.38 -7.82 -13.95
N SER A 266 0.72 -8.63 -13.11
CA SER A 266 -0.47 -9.40 -13.52
C SER A 266 -1.72 -8.53 -13.53
N TRP A 267 -1.89 -7.60 -12.57
CA TRP A 267 -3.09 -6.77 -12.48
C TRP A 267 -3.32 -5.97 -13.77
N ARG A 268 -2.23 -5.41 -14.32
CA ARG A 268 -2.26 -4.66 -15.58
C ARG A 268 -2.64 -5.52 -16.80
N ARG A 269 -2.26 -6.80 -16.80
CA ARG A 269 -2.51 -7.74 -17.91
C ARG A 269 -3.88 -8.40 -17.80
N GLU A 270 -4.27 -8.78 -16.59
CA GLU A 270 -5.48 -9.55 -16.29
C GLU A 270 -6.67 -8.65 -15.91
N HIS A 271 -6.42 -7.36 -15.67
CA HIS A 271 -7.41 -6.40 -15.13
C HIS A 271 -8.10 -6.93 -13.86
N TYR A 272 -7.29 -7.59 -13.03
CA TYR A 272 -7.72 -8.31 -11.84
C TYR A 272 -6.54 -8.51 -10.86
N ALA A 273 -6.72 -8.05 -9.62
CA ALA A 273 -5.77 -8.22 -8.52
C ALA A 273 -6.15 -9.38 -7.59
N GLY A 274 -7.44 -9.70 -7.47
CA GLY A 274 -7.94 -10.77 -6.60
C GLY A 274 -7.70 -10.50 -5.12
N SER A 275 -7.81 -9.25 -4.69
CA SER A 275 -7.35 -8.80 -3.37
C SER A 275 -8.31 -9.18 -2.26
N ARG A 276 -7.75 -9.38 -1.06
CA ARG A 276 -8.46 -9.78 0.15
C ARG A 276 -7.90 -9.06 1.37
N ILE A 277 -8.71 -8.98 2.43
CA ILE A 277 -8.25 -8.63 3.77
C ILE A 277 -8.32 -9.89 4.63
N SER A 278 -7.25 -10.18 5.36
CA SER A 278 -7.17 -11.30 6.29
C SER A 278 -6.80 -10.79 7.68
N ARG A 279 -7.31 -11.47 8.72
CA ARG A 279 -7.05 -11.19 10.13
C ARG A 279 -6.23 -12.31 10.76
N SER A 280 -5.27 -11.96 11.59
CA SER A 280 -4.61 -12.88 12.51
C SER A 280 -4.89 -12.45 13.96
N THR A 281 -4.98 -13.42 14.87
CA THR A 281 -5.11 -13.21 16.32
C THR A 281 -3.98 -13.84 17.11
N ASP A 282 -2.95 -14.33 16.43
CA ASP A 282 -1.80 -15.05 16.98
C ASP A 282 -0.45 -14.51 16.46
N GLY A 283 -0.46 -13.23 16.08
CA GLY A 283 0.74 -12.51 15.68
C GLY A 283 1.27 -12.93 14.33
N GLY A 284 0.37 -13.29 13.42
CA GLY A 284 0.64 -13.59 12.01
C GLY A 284 0.93 -15.05 11.70
N LYS A 285 0.79 -15.97 12.68
CA LYS A 285 1.05 -17.41 12.47
C LYS A 285 -0.06 -18.07 11.67
N THR A 286 -1.31 -17.71 11.96
CA THR A 286 -2.48 -18.16 11.22
C THR A 286 -3.34 -16.97 10.81
N TRP A 287 -4.07 -17.15 9.70
CA TRP A 287 -4.85 -16.08 9.09
C TRP A 287 -6.26 -16.56 8.74
N GLN A 288 -7.24 -15.73 9.07
CA GLN A 288 -8.63 -15.90 8.65
C GLN A 288 -8.93 -14.87 7.56
N VAL A 289 -9.28 -15.32 6.36
CA VAL A 289 -9.78 -14.42 5.31
C VAL A 289 -11.13 -13.86 5.74
N LEU A 290 -11.27 -12.53 5.76
CA LEU A 290 -12.51 -11.85 6.13
C LEU A 290 -13.45 -11.82 4.92
N LEU A 291 -14.53 -12.59 4.99
CA LEU A 291 -15.47 -12.80 3.87
C LEU A 291 -16.91 -12.52 4.29
N ASN A 292 -17.73 -12.08 3.31
CA ASN A 292 -19.20 -12.18 3.34
C ASN A 292 -19.92 -11.45 4.49
N ARG A 293 -19.24 -10.53 5.16
CA ARG A 293 -19.83 -9.54 6.08
C ARG A 293 -19.53 -8.12 5.58
N GLY A 294 -19.89 -7.90 4.32
CA GLY A 294 -19.76 -6.64 3.61
C GLY A 294 -18.55 -6.53 2.68
N LEU A 295 -17.43 -7.23 2.95
CA LEU A 295 -16.34 -7.39 1.98
C LEU A 295 -16.60 -8.54 1.00
N PRO A 296 -16.53 -8.31 -0.32
CA PRO A 296 -16.54 -9.36 -1.33
C PRO A 296 -15.32 -10.28 -1.25
N ASP A 297 -15.48 -11.55 -1.62
CA ASP A 297 -14.31 -12.41 -1.87
C ASP A 297 -13.61 -11.97 -3.16
N ARG A 298 -12.28 -11.83 -3.09
CA ARG A 298 -11.38 -11.46 -4.20
C ARG A 298 -11.85 -10.26 -5.01
N LEU A 299 -11.56 -9.07 -4.48
CA LEU A 299 -11.78 -7.82 -5.19
C LEU A 299 -10.96 -7.76 -6.48
N ARG A 300 -11.59 -7.29 -7.55
CA ARG A 300 -10.91 -7.06 -8.85
C ARG A 300 -9.74 -6.09 -8.71
N THR A 301 -9.82 -5.17 -7.78
CA THR A 301 -8.88 -4.07 -7.57
C THR A 301 -7.89 -4.37 -6.44
N ALA A 302 -6.73 -3.71 -6.46
CA ALA A 302 -5.76 -3.77 -5.37
C ALA A 302 -6.19 -2.84 -4.23
N PHE A 303 -5.95 -3.24 -2.98
CA PHE A 303 -5.89 -2.29 -1.87
C PHE A 303 -4.55 -1.57 -1.92
N GLU A 304 -4.57 -0.24 -1.82
CA GLU A 304 -3.40 0.63 -1.95
C GLU A 304 -3.19 1.52 -0.72
N ALA A 305 -4.17 1.57 0.20
CA ALA A 305 -3.98 2.17 1.52
C ALA A 305 -4.80 1.41 2.57
N MET A 306 -4.25 1.28 3.78
CA MET A 306 -4.97 0.75 4.94
C MET A 306 -4.43 1.38 6.21
N CYS A 307 -5.32 1.69 7.15
CA CYS A 307 -4.93 2.14 8.48
C CYS A 307 -5.86 1.62 9.58
N LEU A 308 -5.36 1.64 10.81
CA LEU A 308 -6.08 1.33 12.05
C LEU A 308 -6.10 2.57 12.94
N GLU A 309 -7.28 2.93 13.44
CA GLU A 309 -7.46 3.95 14.47
C GLU A 309 -7.87 3.28 15.79
N ASP A 310 -7.06 3.42 16.83
CA ASP A 310 -7.37 2.96 18.19
C ASP A 310 -7.85 4.13 19.07
N TRP A 311 -9.10 4.09 19.54
CA TRP A 311 -9.64 5.12 20.45
C TRP A 311 -9.82 4.67 21.89
N GLY A 312 -9.12 3.62 22.32
CA GLY A 312 -9.11 3.19 23.71
C GLY A 312 -10.19 2.16 24.04
N THR A 313 -11.47 2.43 23.72
CA THR A 313 -12.57 1.47 24.00
C THR A 313 -12.82 0.48 22.86
N SER A 314 -12.49 0.85 21.63
CA SER A 314 -12.54 0.01 20.42
C SER A 314 -11.58 0.61 19.37
N PHE A 315 -11.61 0.09 18.15
CA PHE A 315 -10.81 0.56 17.03
C PHE A 315 -11.55 0.43 15.70
N SER A 316 -11.15 1.24 14.71
CA SER A 316 -11.62 1.15 13.33
C SER A 316 -10.50 0.74 12.40
N LEU A 317 -10.87 0.09 11.31
CA LEU A 317 -10.03 -0.15 10.14
C LEU A 317 -10.58 0.63 8.96
N PHE A 318 -9.68 1.22 8.18
CA PHE A 318 -10.01 1.83 6.89
C PHE A 318 -9.12 1.23 5.82
N ALA A 319 -9.68 0.93 4.65
CA ALA A 319 -8.93 0.44 3.50
C ALA A 319 -9.42 1.10 2.22
N ALA A 320 -8.52 1.46 1.31
CA ALA A 320 -8.86 2.10 0.04
C ALA A 320 -8.19 1.42 -1.14
N THR A 321 -8.86 1.49 -2.29
CA THR A 321 -8.51 0.70 -3.48
C THR A 321 -7.92 1.54 -4.62
N ALA A 322 -7.26 0.85 -5.56
CA ALA A 322 -6.80 1.41 -6.82
C ALA A 322 -7.93 1.86 -7.78
N THR A 323 -9.20 1.71 -7.38
CA THR A 323 -10.37 2.11 -8.17
C THR A 323 -11.27 3.13 -7.48
N GLY A 324 -10.87 3.60 -6.28
CA GLY A 324 -11.53 4.71 -5.61
C GLY A 324 -12.66 4.33 -4.65
N GLU A 325 -12.71 3.06 -4.23
CA GLU A 325 -13.55 2.64 -3.10
C GLU A 325 -12.79 2.81 -1.77
N VAL A 326 -13.52 3.21 -0.73
CA VAL A 326 -13.06 3.31 0.65
C VAL A 326 -13.98 2.48 1.53
N TRP A 327 -13.38 1.59 2.31
CA TRP A 327 -14.03 0.63 3.18
C TRP A 327 -13.72 0.98 4.63
N CYS A 328 -14.69 0.77 5.53
CA CYS A 328 -14.54 1.00 6.96
C CYS A 328 -15.08 -0.21 7.74
N SER A 329 -14.43 -0.53 8.85
CA SER A 329 -14.97 -1.42 9.88
C SER A 329 -14.78 -0.75 11.23
N ASP A 330 -15.87 -0.51 11.97
CA ASP A 330 -15.86 0.09 13.32
C ASP A 330 -15.94 -0.96 14.45
N ASP A 331 -16.01 -2.24 14.08
CA ASP A 331 -16.20 -3.38 14.98
C ASP A 331 -15.03 -4.37 14.93
N GLY A 332 -13.84 -3.85 14.58
CA GLY A 332 -12.61 -4.63 14.62
C GLY A 332 -12.47 -5.68 13.52
N GLY A 333 -13.03 -5.40 12.34
CA GLY A 333 -12.96 -6.24 11.15
C GLY A 333 -14.06 -7.29 11.06
N GLU A 334 -15.04 -7.30 11.96
CA GLU A 334 -16.17 -8.25 11.93
C GLU A 334 -17.15 -7.94 10.79
N ARG A 335 -17.42 -6.64 10.56
CA ARG A 335 -18.20 -6.16 9.42
C ARG A 335 -17.48 -5.00 8.75
N TRP A 336 -17.56 -4.96 7.43
CA TRP A 336 -17.04 -3.89 6.61
C TRP A 336 -18.17 -3.23 5.82
N ASP A 337 -18.15 -1.92 5.76
CA ASP A 337 -19.05 -1.13 4.93
C ASP A 337 -18.23 -0.38 3.89
N GLU A 338 -18.67 -0.40 2.62
CA GLU A 338 -18.17 0.52 1.61
C GLU A 338 -18.73 1.90 1.94
N ILE A 339 -17.89 2.76 2.50
CA ILE A 339 -18.33 4.07 3.01
C ILE A 339 -18.37 5.13 1.92
N VAL A 340 -17.56 4.96 0.86
CA VAL A 340 -17.52 5.83 -0.32
C VAL A 340 -17.04 5.02 -1.52
N SER A 341 -17.62 5.28 -2.69
CA SER A 341 -17.11 4.82 -3.99
C SER A 341 -17.08 5.95 -5.03
N GLY A 342 -16.39 5.71 -6.14
CA GLY A 342 -16.25 6.68 -7.23
C GLY A 342 -15.27 7.82 -6.94
N LEU A 343 -14.39 7.66 -5.95
CA LEU A 343 -13.24 8.57 -5.83
C LEU A 343 -12.28 8.37 -7.01
N ALA A 344 -11.41 9.35 -7.22
CA ALA A 344 -10.22 9.08 -8.03
C ALA A 344 -9.40 7.96 -7.35
N PRO A 345 -8.71 7.10 -8.13
CA PRO A 345 -7.87 6.04 -7.60
C PRO A 345 -6.99 6.47 -6.43
N ILE A 346 -6.92 5.62 -5.40
CA ILE A 346 -5.87 5.67 -4.39
C ILE A 346 -4.77 4.77 -4.93
N SER A 347 -3.61 5.31 -5.30
CA SER A 347 -2.56 4.49 -5.89
C SER A 347 -1.18 5.07 -5.73
N LYS A 348 -0.20 4.17 -5.60
CA LYS A 348 1.23 4.50 -5.61
C LYS A 348 1.84 4.62 -7.03
N GLY A 349 1.05 4.37 -8.07
CA GLY A 349 1.52 4.43 -9.46
C GLY A 349 0.37 4.21 -10.44
N ASP A 350 0.67 3.77 -11.67
CA ASP A 350 -0.38 3.61 -12.68
C ASP A 350 -1.16 2.28 -12.55
N HIS A 351 -1.34 1.75 -11.33
CA HIS A 351 -1.98 0.44 -11.07
C HIS A 351 -3.48 0.40 -11.41
N TYR A 352 -4.06 1.56 -11.70
CA TYR A 352 -5.50 1.80 -11.84
C TYR A 352 -6.04 1.72 -13.28
N ALA A 353 -5.28 1.20 -14.24
CA ALA A 353 -5.68 1.24 -15.66
C ALA A 353 -6.53 0.03 -16.11
N PRO A 354 -7.85 0.17 -16.34
CA PRO A 354 -8.44 -0.41 -17.54
C PRO A 354 -7.91 0.41 -18.73
N ARG A 355 -7.46 -0.25 -19.79
CA ARG A 355 -7.21 0.43 -21.07
C ARG A 355 -8.55 1.01 -21.56
N ARG A 356 -8.81 2.27 -21.23
CA ARG A 356 -9.97 3.10 -21.59
C ARG A 356 -11.35 2.49 -21.21
N PRO A 357 -12.24 3.27 -20.61
CA PRO A 357 -13.65 2.91 -20.59
C PRO A 357 -14.22 2.93 -22.02
N TRP A 358 -14.87 1.85 -22.44
CA TRP A 358 -15.46 1.71 -23.79
C TRP A 358 -16.68 2.62 -24.01
N TRP A 359 -17.08 3.40 -22.99
CA TRP A 359 -18.30 4.22 -22.99
C TRP A 359 -18.10 5.72 -23.27
N ARG A 360 -16.90 6.18 -23.67
CA ARG A 360 -16.81 7.49 -24.35
C ARG A 360 -17.13 7.31 -25.83
N CYS A 361 -18.42 7.17 -26.14
CA CYS A 361 -18.91 7.55 -27.46
C CYS A 361 -18.63 9.05 -27.63
N SER A 362 -17.90 9.37 -28.69
CA SER A 362 -17.85 10.72 -29.24
C SER A 362 -19.29 11.14 -29.60
N ALA A 363 -19.85 12.08 -28.85
CA ALA A 363 -21.01 12.81 -29.31
C ALA A 363 -20.58 13.69 -30.49
N SER A 364 -20.64 13.14 -31.70
CA SER A 364 -20.83 13.94 -32.90
C SER A 364 -22.31 14.28 -32.97
N SER A 365 -22.60 15.58 -33.01
CA SER A 365 -23.88 16.23 -33.28
C SER A 365 -24.86 15.41 -34.12
N GLY A 366 -26.09 15.21 -33.61
CA GLY A 366 -27.24 14.81 -34.44
C GLY A 366 -28.32 14.02 -33.71
N SER A 367 -29.46 14.66 -33.47
CA SER A 367 -30.81 14.13 -33.23
C SER A 367 -31.07 13.14 -32.06
N THR A 368 -31.85 13.64 -31.11
CA THR A 368 -32.87 12.97 -30.27
C THR A 368 -32.90 11.43 -30.24
N GLY A 369 -32.43 10.86 -29.14
CA GLY A 369 -32.70 9.47 -28.74
C GLY A 369 -32.47 9.31 -27.23
N SER A 370 -33.50 8.85 -26.51
CA SER A 370 -33.50 8.66 -25.05
C SER A 370 -32.39 7.70 -24.58
N CYS A 371 -31.57 8.12 -23.61
CA CYS A 371 -30.67 7.23 -22.86
C CYS A 371 -31.41 6.63 -21.66
N SER A 372 -31.67 5.33 -21.68
CA SER A 372 -31.99 4.55 -20.49
C SER A 372 -30.70 4.06 -19.83
N THR A 373 -30.50 4.38 -18.56
CA THR A 373 -29.39 3.88 -17.73
C THR A 373 -29.79 2.55 -17.11
N THR A 374 -29.31 1.43 -17.66
CA THR A 374 -29.33 0.15 -16.95
C THR A 374 -28.03 -0.01 -16.17
N SER A 375 -28.12 0.13 -14.84
CA SER A 375 -27.04 -0.22 -13.93
C SER A 375 -26.87 -1.75 -13.94
N THR A 376 -25.69 -2.25 -14.28
CA THR A 376 -25.36 -3.66 -14.03
C THR A 376 -24.71 -3.78 -12.67
N ASP A 377 -25.42 -4.45 -11.77
CA ASP A 377 -25.03 -4.85 -10.42
C ASP A 377 -23.63 -5.56 -10.41
N PRO A 378 -22.63 -5.04 -9.67
CA PRO A 378 -21.30 -5.64 -9.59
C PRO A 378 -21.27 -7.04 -8.93
N SER A 379 -22.36 -7.46 -8.27
CA SER A 379 -22.41 -8.71 -7.50
C SER A 379 -22.60 -9.98 -8.35
N ARG A 380 -22.82 -9.87 -9.67
CA ARG A 380 -23.14 -11.00 -10.56
C ARG A 380 -22.06 -11.37 -11.58
N TRP A 381 -20.78 -11.17 -11.26
CA TRP A 381 -19.71 -11.65 -12.12
C TRP A 381 -19.16 -12.99 -11.63
N THR A 382 -19.40 -14.05 -12.42
CA THR A 382 -18.77 -15.37 -12.24
C THR A 382 -17.45 -15.44 -13.02
N PRO A 383 -16.35 -15.91 -12.42
CA PRO A 383 -15.10 -16.08 -13.14
C PRO A 383 -15.24 -17.17 -14.22
N PRO A 384 -14.51 -17.07 -15.34
CA PRO A 384 -14.44 -18.14 -16.33
C PRO A 384 -13.83 -19.40 -15.68
N ARG A 385 -14.47 -20.57 -15.88
CA ARG A 385 -13.93 -21.85 -15.42
C ARG A 385 -12.56 -22.12 -16.08
N PRO A 386 -11.58 -22.71 -15.38
CA PRO A 386 -10.34 -23.13 -16.01
C PRO A 386 -10.65 -24.11 -17.14
N ALA A 387 -10.05 -23.86 -18.30
CA ALA A 387 -10.20 -24.73 -19.46
C ALA A 387 -9.78 -26.17 -19.09
N SER A 388 -10.71 -27.11 -19.25
CA SER A 388 -10.42 -28.53 -19.15
C SER A 388 -9.30 -28.89 -20.14
N ARG A 389 -8.26 -29.58 -19.64
CA ARG A 389 -7.19 -30.14 -20.49
C ARG A 389 -7.79 -30.90 -21.68
N PRO A 390 -7.31 -30.69 -22.91
CA PRO A 390 -7.71 -31.54 -24.02
C PRO A 390 -7.19 -32.98 -23.79
N PRO A 391 -7.94 -34.01 -24.21
CA PRO A 391 -7.52 -35.39 -24.04
C PRO A 391 -6.27 -35.68 -24.87
N SER A 392 -5.36 -36.44 -24.28
CA SER A 392 -4.15 -36.97 -24.91
C SER A 392 -4.52 -37.76 -26.18
N SER A 393 -3.98 -37.36 -27.33
CA SER A 393 -4.02 -38.15 -28.57
C SER A 393 -2.73 -38.98 -28.71
N PRO A 394 -2.80 -40.19 -29.30
CA PRO A 394 -1.79 -41.24 -29.11
C PRO A 394 -0.58 -41.13 -30.04
N ALA A 395 0.49 -41.79 -29.61
CA ALA A 395 1.80 -41.85 -30.23
C ALA A 395 1.78 -42.29 -31.71
N TRP A 396 2.42 -41.49 -32.56
CA TRP A 396 2.83 -41.89 -33.91
C TRP A 396 4.08 -42.77 -33.83
N ARG A 397 3.96 -44.01 -34.31
CA ARG A 397 5.09 -44.93 -34.59
C ARG A 397 5.63 -44.66 -36.01
N PRO A 398 6.95 -44.62 -36.24
CA PRO A 398 7.50 -44.71 -37.58
C PRO A 398 7.53 -46.17 -38.04
N SER A 399 7.05 -46.41 -39.26
CA SER A 399 7.09 -47.67 -39.99
C SER A 399 8.51 -47.97 -40.51
N CYS A 400 9.08 -49.09 -40.07
CA CYS A 400 10.29 -49.67 -40.67
C CYS A 400 9.92 -50.48 -41.92
N VAL A 401 10.42 -50.06 -43.08
CA VAL A 401 10.47 -50.89 -44.29
C VAL A 401 11.80 -51.66 -44.30
N ARG A 402 11.70 -53.00 -44.29
CA ARG A 402 12.82 -53.90 -44.58
C ARG A 402 12.93 -54.10 -46.09
N SER A 403 14.11 -53.86 -46.65
CA SER A 403 14.57 -54.50 -47.89
C SER A 403 15.91 -55.18 -47.59
N GLY A 404 15.98 -56.48 -47.88
CA GLY A 404 17.11 -57.33 -47.55
C GLY A 404 18.15 -57.48 -48.68
N THR A 405 19.11 -58.38 -48.40
CA THR A 405 20.14 -58.98 -49.28
C THR A 405 21.30 -58.03 -49.66
N SER A 406 22.58 -58.42 -49.66
CA SER A 406 23.22 -59.74 -49.70
C SER A 406 24.68 -59.68 -49.16
N ARG A 407 25.26 -60.89 -49.06
CA ARG A 407 26.56 -61.32 -48.51
C ARG A 407 27.83 -60.77 -49.18
N ARG A 408 28.93 -61.00 -48.45
CA ARG A 408 30.35 -61.32 -48.79
C ARG A 408 31.26 -60.24 -48.20
N SER A 409 32.31 -60.54 -47.46
CA SER A 409 33.09 -61.77 -47.20
C SER A 409 33.81 -61.62 -45.87
#